data_AF-A0A1A0LZ58-F1
#
_entry.id   AF-A0A1A0LZ58-F1
#
_cell.length_a   1.000
_cell.length_b   1.000
_cell.length_c   1.000
_cell.angle_alpha   90.00
_cell.angle_beta   90.00
_cell.angle_gamma   90.00
#
_symmetry.space_group_name_H-M   'P 1'
#
loop_
_entity.id
_entity.type
_entity.pdbx_description
1 polymer ?
#
loop_
_entity_poly.entity_id
_entity_poly.type
_entity_poly.pdbx_seq_one_letter_code
_entity_poly.pdbx_strand_id
1 'polypeptide(L)'
;MGPLSILKIRGTNPLTLVDGGRDLKRKAEGLDELIGKQVHAVQELEQEWKGKAANAARGQAYRNIERQHRFHEITDAMATAMIAGGQVLATLRDVLLNWVGTVSQMFNVADDGVVTTRPPRTGGGWENIASAFTKCTQNMIKAFMDQDQNLANSLKTIADGNTPGNNPRPGPGTGPGIDPDGNINNGQIQYQQTMAGADVPDSTDHGVPRTDLSIMGMTPDGRLFTIQGDTANTMGPGGGPGDPRRPDEEGGRNNIIFWKMDDHGKWVVDEVVKQPFPAAQYPKGVDGDISTIPTSTFNVGNDMYASVMNVKNWDNNTWETRSSTLFKSSNNGRTWQPIGPTFPNLGEGHNQPFQVQSFAPKDDGYVYMYGTQDGRTNDGMHVARVPAGSIGDVHKYEYWNGNSFSNTQDPNTSPPILKVPANISGVGEPSVHFYENKALATFNDADGGVYTSSSTDGVNWTAPQRVLGQLGSYGAFQSPFSGGNTIDITLSLWNPYGTNLYSIENSDTTGLGAY
;
A
#
# COMPACT_ATOMS: atom_id res chain seq x y z
N MET A 1 7.28 -29.98 -18.22
CA MET A 1 6.17 -30.90 -18.58
C MET A 1 6.71 -32.31 -18.61
N GLY A 2 6.05 -33.25 -17.94
CA GLY A 2 6.39 -34.67 -18.07
C GLY A 2 5.98 -35.24 -19.45
N PRO A 3 6.27 -36.52 -19.74
CA PRO A 3 5.81 -37.17 -20.96
C PRO A 3 4.29 -37.32 -21.00
N LEU A 4 3.69 -37.23 -22.21
CA LEU A 4 2.27 -37.51 -22.47
C LEU A 4 1.94 -38.93 -21.99
N SER A 5 0.88 -39.09 -21.19
CA SER A 5 0.48 -40.41 -20.66
C SER A 5 -1.00 -40.45 -20.26
N ILE A 6 -1.78 -41.28 -20.95
CA ILE A 6 -3.18 -41.58 -20.64
C ILE A 6 -3.29 -42.31 -19.30
N LEU A 7 -2.37 -43.23 -18.99
CA LEU A 7 -2.32 -44.00 -17.75
C LEU A 7 -2.12 -43.09 -16.54
N LYS A 8 -1.22 -42.11 -16.64
CA LYS A 8 -1.05 -41.10 -15.58
C LYS A 8 -2.34 -40.33 -15.35
N ILE A 9 -2.96 -39.81 -16.42
CA ILE A 9 -4.21 -39.05 -16.31
C ILE A 9 -5.34 -39.93 -15.73
N ARG A 10 -5.44 -41.19 -16.14
CA ARG A 10 -6.43 -42.14 -15.61
C ARG A 10 -6.28 -42.35 -14.11
N GLY A 11 -5.04 -42.43 -13.62
CA GLY A 11 -4.71 -42.58 -12.21
C GLY A 11 -4.97 -41.33 -11.35
N THR A 12 -5.20 -40.16 -11.96
CA THR A 12 -5.56 -38.95 -11.22
C THR A 12 -7.00 -39.02 -10.71
N ASN A 13 -7.25 -38.33 -9.60
CA ASN A 13 -8.60 -38.10 -9.08
C ASN A 13 -8.80 -36.60 -8.79
N PRO A 14 -9.08 -35.77 -9.80
CA PRO A 14 -9.21 -34.32 -9.60
C PRO A 14 -10.33 -33.91 -8.63
N LEU A 15 -11.30 -34.79 -8.35
CA LEU A 15 -12.37 -34.49 -7.39
C LEU A 15 -11.88 -34.41 -5.95
N THR A 16 -10.79 -35.09 -5.57
CA THR A 16 -10.21 -34.92 -4.22
C THR A 16 -9.66 -33.51 -4.01
N LEU A 17 -9.21 -32.86 -5.08
CA LEU A 17 -8.82 -31.45 -5.04
C LEU A 17 -10.02 -30.55 -4.79
N VAL A 18 -11.17 -30.85 -5.42
CA VAL A 18 -12.42 -30.10 -5.21
C VAL A 18 -12.90 -30.24 -3.77
N ASP A 19 -12.87 -31.47 -3.22
CA ASP A 19 -13.28 -31.71 -1.84
C ASP A 19 -12.33 -31.05 -0.84
N GLY A 20 -11.02 -31.07 -1.10
CA GLY A 20 -10.04 -30.32 -0.31
C GLY A 20 -10.27 -28.81 -0.37
N GLY A 21 -10.57 -28.26 -1.55
CA GLY A 21 -10.93 -26.85 -1.70
C GLY A 21 -12.19 -26.47 -0.94
N ARG A 22 -13.22 -27.32 -0.95
CA ARG A 22 -14.45 -27.12 -0.13
C ARG A 22 -14.15 -27.14 1.37
N ASP A 23 -13.25 -28.01 1.82
CA ASP A 23 -12.86 -28.03 3.23
C ASP A 23 -12.13 -26.75 3.62
N LEU A 24 -11.18 -26.29 2.81
CA LEU A 24 -10.49 -25.01 3.00
C LEU A 24 -11.46 -23.84 3.01
N LYS A 25 -12.46 -23.81 2.12
CA LYS A 25 -13.49 -22.77 2.09
C LYS A 25 -14.23 -22.66 3.43
N ARG A 26 -14.63 -23.79 4.02
CA ARG A 26 -15.24 -23.81 5.37
C ARG A 26 -14.29 -23.34 6.47
N LYS A 27 -12.99 -23.58 6.33
CA LYS A 27 -11.99 -23.08 7.29
C LYS A 27 -11.79 -21.57 7.17
N ALA A 28 -11.81 -21.04 5.96
CA ALA A 28 -11.80 -19.59 5.71
C ALA A 28 -13.04 -18.95 6.36
N GLU A 29 -14.24 -19.45 6.08
CA GLU A 29 -15.49 -18.96 6.70
C GLU A 29 -15.43 -18.96 8.24
N GLY A 30 -14.91 -20.03 8.86
CA GLY A 30 -14.76 -20.08 10.31
C GLY A 30 -13.71 -19.12 10.88
N LEU A 31 -12.69 -18.76 10.09
CA LEU A 31 -11.70 -17.74 10.47
C LEU A 31 -12.31 -16.33 10.37
N ASP A 32 -13.09 -16.06 9.32
CA ASP A 32 -13.80 -14.79 9.15
C ASP A 32 -14.75 -14.52 10.33
N GLU A 33 -15.53 -15.53 10.76
CA GLU A 33 -16.36 -15.40 11.97
C GLU A 33 -15.56 -15.10 13.25
N LEU A 34 -14.34 -15.62 13.36
CA LEU A 34 -13.47 -15.35 14.50
C LEU A 34 -12.90 -13.95 14.44
N ILE A 35 -12.56 -13.47 13.25
CA ILE A 35 -12.10 -12.10 13.00
C ILE A 35 -13.17 -11.11 13.47
N GLY A 36 -14.43 -11.28 13.04
CA GLY A 36 -15.52 -10.38 13.47
C GLY A 36 -15.70 -10.33 14.98
N LYS A 37 -15.58 -11.47 15.67
CA LYS A 37 -15.59 -11.50 17.15
C LYS A 37 -14.43 -10.73 17.77
N GLN A 38 -13.24 -10.78 17.18
CA GLN A 38 -12.09 -10.00 17.65
C GLN A 38 -12.29 -8.51 17.42
N VAL A 39 -12.81 -8.12 16.25
CA VAL A 39 -13.13 -6.71 15.95
C VAL A 39 -14.10 -6.15 16.98
N HIS A 40 -15.21 -6.85 17.25
CA HIS A 40 -16.17 -6.41 18.28
C HIS A 40 -15.54 -6.32 19.67
N ALA A 41 -14.69 -7.28 20.06
CA ALA A 41 -14.01 -7.23 21.36
C ALA A 41 -13.08 -6.00 21.49
N VAL A 42 -12.40 -5.61 20.40
CA VAL A 42 -11.59 -4.38 20.39
C VAL A 42 -12.47 -3.13 20.46
N GLN A 43 -13.61 -3.11 19.75
CA GLN A 43 -14.57 -2.00 19.81
C GLN A 43 -15.20 -1.83 21.21
N GLU A 44 -15.47 -2.93 21.93
CA GLU A 44 -15.94 -2.88 23.33
C GLU A 44 -14.85 -2.32 24.25
N LEU A 45 -13.60 -2.77 24.09
CA LEU A 45 -12.45 -2.27 24.84
C LEU A 45 -12.27 -0.76 24.66
N GLU A 46 -12.51 -0.25 23.44
CA GLU A 46 -12.41 1.17 23.10
C GLU A 46 -13.36 2.07 23.88
N GLN A 47 -14.49 1.55 24.35
CA GLN A 47 -15.50 2.36 25.06
C GLN A 47 -15.05 2.73 26.47
N GLU A 48 -14.29 1.85 27.13
CA GLU A 48 -14.00 1.96 28.57
C GLU A 48 -12.51 2.17 28.88
N TRP A 49 -11.59 1.83 27.96
CA TRP A 49 -10.15 1.93 28.20
C TRP A 49 -9.45 2.90 27.24
N LYS A 50 -8.90 3.99 27.80
CA LYS A 50 -8.23 5.07 27.06
C LYS A 50 -6.81 5.33 27.58
N GLY A 51 -5.97 5.93 26.74
CA GLY A 51 -4.58 6.31 27.07
C GLY A 51 -3.52 5.55 26.23
N LYS A 52 -2.24 5.84 26.47
CA LYS A 52 -1.11 5.31 25.68
C LYS A 52 -1.08 3.77 25.64
N ALA A 53 -1.23 3.11 26.79
CA ALA A 53 -1.27 1.65 26.87
C ALA A 53 -2.47 1.05 26.13
N ALA A 54 -3.64 1.69 26.22
CA ALA A 54 -4.82 1.27 25.48
C ALA A 54 -4.57 1.38 23.97
N ASN A 55 -4.04 2.51 23.50
CA ASN A 55 -3.68 2.72 22.10
C ASN A 55 -2.71 1.66 21.57
N ALA A 56 -1.66 1.33 22.34
CA ALA A 56 -0.69 0.29 21.96
C ALA A 56 -1.34 -1.11 21.89
N ALA A 57 -2.19 -1.45 22.87
CA ALA A 57 -2.92 -2.72 22.87
C ALA A 57 -3.89 -2.84 21.69
N ARG A 58 -4.63 -1.76 21.37
CA ARG A 58 -5.50 -1.71 20.19
C ARG A 58 -4.72 -1.83 18.90
N GLY A 59 -3.61 -1.09 18.78
CA GLY A 59 -2.73 -1.19 17.62
C GLY A 59 -2.26 -2.62 17.42
N GLN A 60 -1.83 -3.30 18.48
CA GLN A 60 -1.44 -4.71 18.40
C GLN A 60 -2.60 -5.63 17.99
N ALA A 61 -3.80 -5.37 18.50
CA ALA A 61 -4.99 -6.14 18.14
C ALA A 61 -5.37 -5.95 16.67
N TYR A 62 -5.43 -4.72 16.17
CA TYR A 62 -5.71 -4.43 14.76
C TYR A 62 -4.67 -5.05 13.83
N ARG A 63 -3.37 -4.93 14.12
CA ARG A 63 -2.32 -5.62 13.33
C ARG A 63 -2.48 -7.15 13.33
N ASN A 64 -2.93 -7.73 14.44
CA ASN A 64 -3.22 -9.16 14.50
C ASN A 64 -4.45 -9.55 13.66
N ILE A 65 -5.48 -8.70 13.66
CA ILE A 65 -6.70 -8.91 12.88
C ILE A 65 -6.39 -8.79 11.39
N GLU A 66 -5.66 -7.76 10.96
CA GLU A 66 -5.22 -7.59 9.56
C GLU A 66 -4.42 -8.81 9.06
N ARG A 67 -3.50 -9.33 9.87
CA ARG A 67 -2.78 -10.58 9.53
C ARG A 67 -3.71 -11.78 9.37
N GLN A 68 -4.74 -11.89 10.22
CA GLN A 68 -5.73 -12.97 10.11
C GLN A 68 -6.63 -12.77 8.88
N HIS A 69 -7.08 -11.55 8.61
CA HIS A 69 -7.83 -11.20 7.40
C HIS A 69 -7.04 -11.57 6.14
N ARG A 70 -5.76 -11.21 6.07
CA ARG A 70 -4.93 -11.59 4.93
C ARG A 70 -4.76 -13.12 4.81
N PHE A 71 -4.59 -13.83 5.93
CA PHE A 71 -4.52 -15.29 5.91
C PHE A 71 -5.84 -15.92 5.45
N HIS A 72 -6.98 -15.31 5.83
CA HIS A 72 -8.31 -15.65 5.32
C HIS A 72 -8.36 -15.49 3.80
N GLU A 73 -8.01 -14.32 3.26
CA GLU A 73 -8.05 -14.04 1.81
C GLU A 73 -7.21 -15.02 0.99
N ILE A 74 -6.00 -15.35 1.47
CA ILE A 74 -5.13 -16.33 0.81
C ILE A 74 -5.79 -17.71 0.82
N THR A 75 -6.32 -18.14 1.97
CA THR A 75 -6.97 -19.44 2.11
C THR A 75 -8.21 -19.55 1.23
N ASP A 76 -9.00 -18.47 1.15
CA ASP A 76 -10.21 -18.42 0.33
C ASP A 76 -9.92 -18.46 -1.17
N ALA A 77 -8.92 -17.69 -1.60
CA ALA A 77 -8.45 -17.71 -2.98
C ALA A 77 -7.91 -19.09 -3.39
N MET A 78 -7.15 -19.75 -2.51
CA MET A 78 -6.68 -21.13 -2.75
C MET A 78 -7.85 -22.09 -2.86
N ALA A 79 -8.81 -22.03 -1.94
CA ALA A 79 -10.01 -22.86 -1.97
C ALA A 79 -10.77 -22.71 -3.30
N THR A 80 -10.99 -21.47 -3.73
CA THR A 80 -11.66 -21.14 -5.00
C THR A 80 -10.90 -21.70 -6.20
N ALA A 81 -9.57 -21.53 -6.26
CA ALA A 81 -8.73 -22.05 -7.33
C ALA A 81 -8.73 -23.58 -7.37
N MET A 82 -8.67 -24.25 -6.21
CA MET A 82 -8.74 -25.71 -6.11
C MET A 82 -10.08 -26.27 -6.59
N ILE A 83 -11.19 -25.65 -6.20
CA ILE A 83 -12.54 -26.06 -6.63
C ILE A 83 -12.67 -25.90 -8.15
N ALA A 84 -12.38 -24.72 -8.69
CA ALA A 84 -12.54 -24.43 -10.10
C ALA A 84 -11.57 -25.27 -10.96
N GLY A 85 -10.28 -25.29 -10.59
CA GLY A 85 -9.26 -26.05 -11.32
C GLY A 85 -9.50 -27.56 -11.27
N GLY A 86 -9.91 -28.10 -10.12
CA GLY A 86 -10.26 -29.51 -9.97
C GLY A 86 -11.46 -29.92 -10.82
N GLN A 87 -12.48 -29.08 -10.93
CA GLN A 87 -13.64 -29.32 -11.81
C GLN A 87 -13.25 -29.34 -13.30
N VAL A 88 -12.39 -28.42 -13.74
CA VAL A 88 -11.89 -28.40 -15.12
C VAL A 88 -11.05 -29.64 -15.41
N LEU A 89 -10.15 -30.02 -14.50
CA LEU A 89 -9.34 -31.24 -14.65
C LEU A 89 -10.19 -32.50 -14.69
N ALA A 90 -11.21 -32.61 -13.83
CA ALA A 90 -12.16 -33.73 -13.85
C ALA A 90 -12.86 -33.81 -15.21
N THR A 91 -13.33 -32.69 -15.73
CA THR A 91 -13.98 -32.61 -17.05
C THR A 91 -13.04 -33.04 -18.18
N LEU A 92 -11.82 -32.49 -18.23
CA LEU A 92 -10.82 -32.83 -19.24
C LEU A 92 -10.43 -34.30 -19.19
N ARG A 93 -10.28 -34.86 -17.98
CA ARG A 93 -10.03 -36.28 -17.76
C ARG A 93 -11.15 -37.13 -18.32
N ASP A 94 -12.40 -36.83 -18.00
CA ASP A 94 -13.55 -37.63 -18.45
C ASP A 94 -13.73 -37.54 -19.97
N VAL A 95 -13.52 -36.37 -20.57
CA VAL A 95 -13.51 -36.20 -22.04
C VAL A 95 -12.44 -37.08 -22.68
N LEU A 96 -11.20 -37.04 -22.17
CA LEU A 96 -10.11 -37.87 -22.69
C LEU A 96 -10.43 -39.36 -22.54
N LEU A 97 -10.88 -39.81 -21.37
CA LEU A 97 -11.13 -41.23 -21.11
C LEU A 97 -12.31 -41.77 -21.93
N ASN A 98 -13.37 -40.98 -22.11
CA ASN A 98 -14.50 -41.35 -22.96
C ASN A 98 -14.09 -41.41 -24.45
N TRP A 99 -13.28 -40.44 -24.90
CA TRP A 99 -12.71 -40.42 -26.24
C TRP A 99 -11.82 -41.65 -26.48
N VAL A 100 -10.85 -41.91 -25.59
CA VAL A 100 -9.95 -43.07 -25.68
C VAL A 100 -10.74 -44.37 -25.63
N GLY A 101 -11.77 -44.47 -24.79
CA GLY A 101 -12.67 -45.61 -24.71
C GLY A 101 -13.37 -45.89 -26.05
N THR A 102 -13.85 -44.84 -26.72
CA THR A 102 -14.49 -44.93 -28.04
C THR A 102 -13.47 -45.32 -29.12
N VAL A 103 -12.34 -44.63 -29.20
CA VAL A 103 -11.29 -44.90 -30.21
C VAL A 103 -10.72 -46.32 -30.07
N SER A 104 -10.53 -46.80 -28.83
CA SER A 104 -10.01 -48.13 -28.54
C SER A 104 -10.94 -49.29 -28.95
N GLN A 105 -12.21 -49.00 -29.30
CA GLN A 105 -13.10 -49.99 -29.94
C GLN A 105 -12.74 -50.24 -31.40
N MET A 106 -12.05 -49.30 -32.05
CA MET A 106 -11.76 -49.36 -33.48
C MET A 106 -10.27 -49.43 -33.81
N PHE A 107 -9.42 -48.87 -32.95
CA PHE A 107 -7.99 -48.72 -33.15
C PHE A 107 -7.21 -49.21 -31.92
N ASN A 108 -5.88 -49.34 -32.05
CA ASN A 108 -4.99 -49.46 -30.91
C ASN A 108 -4.61 -48.05 -30.44
N VAL A 109 -4.61 -47.80 -29.13
CA VAL A 109 -4.22 -46.51 -28.55
C VAL A 109 -3.08 -46.77 -27.57
N ALA A 110 -1.91 -46.19 -27.86
CA ALA A 110 -0.75 -46.22 -26.98
C ALA A 110 -0.87 -45.17 -25.86
N ASP A 111 -0.07 -45.33 -24.80
CA ASP A 111 -0.16 -44.47 -23.61
C ASP A 111 0.16 -42.99 -23.91
N ASP A 112 1.06 -42.74 -24.85
CA ASP A 112 1.42 -41.41 -25.35
C ASP A 112 0.36 -40.78 -26.28
N GLY A 113 -0.78 -41.44 -26.45
CA GLY A 113 -1.89 -41.01 -27.30
C GLY A 113 -1.74 -41.36 -28.78
N VAL A 114 -0.70 -42.11 -29.18
CA VAL A 114 -0.55 -42.57 -30.57
C VAL A 114 -1.62 -43.62 -30.89
N VAL A 115 -2.39 -43.36 -31.95
CA VAL A 115 -3.44 -44.25 -32.44
C VAL A 115 -2.96 -44.98 -33.69
N THR A 116 -3.05 -46.31 -33.71
CA THR A 116 -2.66 -47.15 -34.85
C THR A 116 -3.80 -48.06 -35.31
N THR A 117 -3.79 -48.42 -36.59
CA THR A 117 -4.78 -49.29 -37.22
C THR A 117 -4.76 -50.70 -36.63
N ARG A 118 -5.91 -51.39 -36.68
CA ARG A 118 -6.03 -52.82 -36.33
C ARG A 118 -7.09 -53.50 -37.20
N PRO A 119 -6.99 -54.82 -37.46
CA PRO A 119 -7.97 -55.54 -38.28
C PRO A 119 -9.40 -55.38 -37.76
N PRO A 120 -10.42 -55.23 -38.65
CA PRO A 120 -10.34 -55.25 -40.13
C PRO A 120 -10.02 -53.88 -40.77
N ARG A 121 -9.76 -52.84 -39.96
CA ARG A 121 -9.57 -51.45 -40.41
C ARG A 121 -8.11 -51.17 -40.71
N THR A 122 -7.64 -51.70 -41.84
CA THR A 122 -6.24 -51.59 -42.30
C THR A 122 -6.14 -50.88 -43.65
N GLY A 123 -4.99 -50.27 -43.96
CA GLY A 123 -4.72 -49.56 -45.23
C GLY A 123 -4.81 -48.03 -45.13
N GLY A 124 -4.34 -47.33 -46.18
CA GLY A 124 -4.02 -45.88 -46.14
C GLY A 124 -5.16 -44.94 -45.72
N GLY A 125 -6.42 -45.25 -46.07
CA GLY A 125 -7.57 -44.46 -45.61
C GLY A 125 -7.78 -44.51 -44.10
N TRP A 126 -7.59 -45.69 -43.49
CA TRP A 126 -7.69 -45.88 -42.03
C TRP A 126 -6.46 -45.34 -41.29
N GLU A 127 -5.29 -45.36 -41.92
CA GLU A 127 -4.06 -44.75 -41.38
C GLU A 127 -4.18 -43.22 -41.27
N ASN A 128 -4.81 -42.56 -42.25
CA ASN A 128 -5.11 -41.13 -42.18
C ASN A 128 -6.05 -40.80 -41.01
N ILE A 129 -7.08 -41.63 -40.77
CA ILE A 129 -7.99 -41.47 -39.63
C ILE A 129 -7.23 -41.69 -38.31
N ALA A 130 -6.39 -42.72 -38.22
CA ALA A 130 -5.58 -43.00 -37.03
C ALA A 130 -4.62 -41.84 -36.71
N SER A 131 -4.00 -41.23 -37.74
CA SER A 131 -3.17 -40.04 -37.59
C SER A 131 -3.97 -38.83 -37.08
N ALA A 132 -5.18 -38.59 -37.59
CA ALA A 132 -6.06 -37.54 -37.09
C ALA A 132 -6.45 -37.77 -35.62
N PHE A 133 -6.83 -39.00 -35.26
CA PHE A 133 -7.18 -39.36 -33.89
C PHE A 133 -5.99 -39.30 -32.92
N THR A 134 -4.78 -39.56 -33.41
CA THR A 134 -3.54 -39.32 -32.64
C THR A 134 -3.46 -37.86 -32.23
N LYS A 135 -3.60 -36.92 -33.18
CA LYS A 135 -3.56 -35.48 -32.90
C LYS A 135 -4.65 -35.06 -31.91
N CYS A 136 -5.89 -35.54 -32.08
CA CYS A 136 -6.97 -35.26 -31.14
C CYS A 136 -6.66 -35.75 -29.72
N THR A 137 -6.19 -37.00 -29.60
CA THR A 137 -5.88 -37.61 -28.29
C THR A 137 -4.71 -36.88 -27.61
N GLN A 138 -3.63 -36.59 -28.34
CA GLN A 138 -2.49 -35.85 -27.82
C GLN A 138 -2.85 -34.42 -27.40
N ASN A 139 -3.72 -33.74 -28.15
CA ASN A 139 -4.22 -32.42 -27.77
C ASN A 139 -5.05 -32.46 -26.48
N MET A 140 -5.87 -33.49 -26.28
CA MET A 140 -6.62 -33.67 -25.02
C MET A 140 -5.70 -33.95 -23.83
N ILE A 141 -4.67 -34.79 -24.00
CA ILE A 141 -3.64 -35.02 -22.97
C ILE A 141 -2.93 -33.70 -22.64
N LYS A 142 -2.52 -32.95 -23.67
CA LYS A 142 -1.86 -31.65 -23.50
C LYS A 142 -2.75 -30.64 -22.77
N ALA A 143 -4.03 -30.54 -23.12
CA ALA A 143 -4.96 -29.63 -22.44
C ALA A 143 -5.07 -29.93 -20.93
N PHE A 144 -5.14 -31.22 -20.55
CA PHE A 144 -5.12 -31.62 -19.14
C PHE A 144 -3.82 -31.21 -18.45
N MET A 145 -2.67 -31.50 -19.06
CA MET A 145 -1.35 -31.19 -18.48
C MET A 145 -1.09 -29.69 -18.36
N ASP A 146 -1.49 -28.91 -19.36
CA ASP A 146 -1.37 -27.46 -19.33
C ASP A 146 -2.26 -26.88 -18.23
N GLN A 147 -3.49 -27.38 -18.06
CA GLN A 147 -4.39 -26.96 -16.98
C GLN A 147 -3.83 -27.32 -15.59
N ASP A 148 -3.28 -28.51 -15.43
CA ASP A 148 -2.67 -28.97 -14.16
C ASP A 148 -1.50 -28.07 -13.75
N GLN A 149 -0.61 -27.77 -14.70
CA GLN A 149 0.51 -26.86 -14.47
C GLN A 149 0.04 -25.43 -14.18
N ASN A 150 -0.95 -24.92 -14.91
CA ASN A 150 -1.51 -23.59 -14.70
C ASN A 150 -2.15 -23.46 -13.32
N LEU A 151 -2.88 -24.47 -12.88
CA LEU A 151 -3.44 -24.53 -11.54
C LEU A 151 -2.32 -24.54 -10.49
N ALA A 152 -1.32 -25.39 -10.63
CA ALA A 152 -0.20 -25.46 -9.69
C ALA A 152 0.53 -24.11 -9.57
N ASN A 153 0.75 -23.42 -10.70
CA ASN A 153 1.33 -22.08 -10.71
C ASN A 153 0.42 -21.07 -10.01
N SER A 154 -0.89 -21.13 -10.27
CA SER A 154 -1.86 -20.24 -9.64
C SER A 154 -1.90 -20.42 -8.12
N LEU A 155 -1.90 -21.66 -7.64
CA LEU A 155 -1.86 -21.96 -6.21
C LEU A 155 -0.58 -21.46 -5.54
N LYS A 156 0.57 -21.59 -6.22
CA LYS A 156 1.84 -21.03 -5.74
C LYS A 156 1.76 -19.50 -5.64
N THR A 157 1.31 -18.83 -6.69
CA THR A 157 1.15 -17.37 -6.72
C THR A 157 0.23 -16.88 -5.60
N ILE A 158 -0.89 -17.56 -5.35
CA ILE A 158 -1.80 -17.22 -4.26
C ILE A 158 -1.14 -17.44 -2.89
N ALA A 159 -0.42 -18.55 -2.70
CA ALA A 159 0.29 -18.84 -1.45
C ALA A 159 1.38 -17.80 -1.13
N ASP A 160 1.99 -17.21 -2.15
CA ASP A 160 2.95 -16.09 -2.03
C ASP A 160 2.25 -14.75 -1.69
N GLY A 161 0.92 -14.74 -1.53
CA GLY A 161 0.11 -13.58 -1.12
C GLY A 161 -0.56 -12.82 -2.26
N ASN A 162 -0.40 -13.26 -3.50
CA ASN A 162 -1.00 -12.63 -4.67
C ASN A 162 -2.40 -13.23 -4.93
N THR A 163 -3.39 -12.78 -4.16
CA THR A 163 -4.78 -13.23 -4.31
C THR A 163 -5.49 -12.50 -5.47
N PRO A 164 -6.52 -13.10 -6.09
CA PRO A 164 -7.37 -12.40 -7.05
C PRO A 164 -8.03 -11.17 -6.39
N GLY A 165 -7.85 -9.98 -6.98
CA GLY A 165 -8.33 -8.72 -6.40
C GLY A 165 -7.26 -7.88 -5.69
N ASN A 166 -6.17 -8.49 -5.19
CA ASN A 166 -4.98 -7.77 -4.69
C ASN A 166 -4.14 -7.14 -5.81
N ASN A 167 -4.51 -7.42 -7.06
CA ASN A 167 -4.01 -6.76 -8.24
C ASN A 167 -5.26 -6.42 -9.08
N PRO A 168 -6.00 -5.34 -8.76
CA PRO A 168 -7.13 -4.94 -9.56
C PRO A 168 -6.65 -4.84 -11.00
N ARG A 169 -7.32 -5.58 -11.90
CA ARG A 169 -7.10 -5.37 -13.32
C ARG A 169 -7.39 -3.89 -13.56
N PRO A 170 -6.42 -3.15 -14.09
CA PRO A 170 -6.63 -1.73 -14.35
C PRO A 170 -7.90 -1.57 -15.21
N GLY A 171 -8.68 -0.53 -14.94
CA GLY A 171 -9.78 -0.16 -15.84
C GLY A 171 -9.32 -0.07 -17.32
N PRO A 172 -10.27 -0.06 -18.28
CA PRO A 172 -9.92 0.04 -19.69
C PRO A 172 -8.99 1.23 -19.98
N GLY A 173 -7.74 0.96 -20.40
CA GLY A 173 -6.76 1.98 -20.78
C GLY A 173 -5.60 2.25 -19.80
N THR A 174 -5.52 1.55 -18.67
CA THR A 174 -4.39 1.68 -17.72
C THR A 174 -3.48 0.44 -17.76
N GLY A 175 -2.16 0.65 -17.74
CA GLY A 175 -1.12 -0.40 -17.73
C GLY A 175 -1.15 -1.23 -16.44
N PRO A 176 -0.33 -2.30 -16.32
CA PRO A 176 -0.59 -3.45 -15.44
C PRO A 176 -0.78 -3.04 -13.97
N GLY A 177 -1.62 -3.77 -13.22
CA GLY A 177 -2.18 -3.36 -11.91
C GLY A 177 -1.17 -3.10 -10.78
N ILE A 178 -1.60 -3.03 -9.51
CA ILE A 178 -0.81 -2.57 -8.34
C ILE A 178 0.66 -3.06 -8.29
N ASP A 179 0.91 -4.31 -8.69
CA ASP A 179 2.26 -4.87 -8.80
C ASP A 179 2.50 -5.43 -10.22
N PRO A 180 2.87 -4.59 -11.19
CA PRO A 180 3.05 -5.00 -12.57
C PRO A 180 4.34 -5.82 -12.77
N ASP A 181 5.34 -5.57 -11.94
CA ASP A 181 6.71 -6.08 -12.10
C ASP A 181 7.08 -7.17 -11.08
N GLY A 182 6.19 -7.49 -10.12
CA GLY A 182 6.43 -8.49 -9.08
C GLY A 182 7.39 -7.99 -7.98
N ASN A 183 7.47 -6.67 -7.79
CA ASN A 183 8.40 -6.04 -6.84
C ASN A 183 7.78 -5.86 -5.45
N ILE A 184 6.45 -5.94 -5.34
CA ILE A 184 5.70 -5.96 -4.09
C ILE A 184 5.65 -7.42 -3.60
N ASN A 185 5.42 -7.65 -2.29
CA ASN A 185 5.42 -8.99 -1.69
C ASN A 185 6.80 -9.68 -1.80
N ASN A 186 7.87 -8.89 -1.64
CA ASN A 186 9.26 -9.31 -1.86
C ASN A 186 9.98 -9.85 -0.60
N GLY A 187 9.22 -10.10 0.47
CA GLY A 187 9.73 -10.53 1.77
C GLY A 187 10.15 -9.40 2.72
N GLN A 188 10.31 -8.16 2.22
CA GLN A 188 10.48 -6.96 3.06
C GLN A 188 9.23 -6.10 3.10
N ILE A 189 8.54 -5.95 1.97
CA ILE A 189 7.26 -5.22 1.88
C ILE A 189 6.17 -6.17 1.39
N GLN A 190 5.00 -6.03 2.00
CA GLN A 190 3.87 -6.91 1.74
C GLN A 190 2.56 -6.13 1.69
N TYR A 191 1.85 -6.23 0.57
CA TYR A 191 0.53 -5.63 0.41
C TYR A 191 -0.48 -6.24 1.40
N GLN A 192 -1.27 -5.37 2.02
CA GLN A 192 -2.38 -5.74 2.91
C GLN A 192 -3.73 -5.43 2.28
N GLN A 193 -3.93 -4.19 1.82
CA GLN A 193 -5.25 -3.74 1.37
C GLN A 193 -5.16 -2.47 0.49
N THR A 194 -6.07 -2.33 -0.48
CA THR A 194 -6.33 -1.07 -1.15
C THR A 194 -7.00 -0.11 -0.17
N MET A 195 -6.49 1.13 -0.14
CA MET A 195 -7.04 2.21 0.68
C MET A 195 -7.85 3.15 -0.20
N ALA A 196 -7.44 4.41 -0.32
CA ALA A 196 -8.15 5.42 -1.10
C ALA A 196 -7.56 5.59 -2.50
N GLY A 197 -8.35 6.16 -3.41
CA GLY A 197 -7.88 6.59 -4.72
C GLY A 197 -8.06 5.59 -5.86
N ALA A 198 -8.08 4.29 -5.57
CA ALA A 198 -8.18 3.24 -6.58
C ALA A 198 -9.61 3.05 -7.13
N ASP A 199 -9.77 3.28 -8.44
CA ASP A 199 -10.81 2.86 -9.40
C ASP A 199 -12.32 2.81 -9.05
N VAL A 200 -12.79 3.17 -7.84
CA VAL A 200 -14.23 3.29 -7.54
C VAL A 200 -14.56 4.44 -6.58
N PRO A 201 -15.04 5.60 -7.08
CA PRO A 201 -15.44 6.79 -6.29
C PRO A 201 -16.50 6.57 -5.20
N ASP A 202 -17.33 5.55 -5.35
CA ASP A 202 -18.58 5.40 -4.59
C ASP A 202 -18.64 4.14 -3.73
N SER A 203 -17.53 3.43 -3.57
CA SER A 203 -17.50 2.31 -2.62
C SER A 203 -17.29 2.84 -1.20
N THR A 204 -18.04 2.29 -0.24
CA THR A 204 -17.82 2.49 1.20
C THR A 204 -16.44 2.02 1.65
N ASP A 205 -15.73 1.27 0.81
CA ASP A 205 -14.47 0.63 1.17
C ASP A 205 -13.25 1.48 0.83
N HIS A 206 -13.37 2.36 -0.17
CA HIS A 206 -12.24 3.12 -0.73
C HIS A 206 -12.42 4.65 -0.64
N GLY A 207 -13.62 5.14 -0.32
CA GLY A 207 -13.86 6.55 -0.01
C GLY A 207 -13.61 7.50 -1.17
N VAL A 208 -12.53 8.28 -1.10
CA VAL A 208 -12.23 9.35 -2.06
C VAL A 208 -11.56 8.78 -3.31
N PRO A 209 -12.09 9.03 -4.53
CA PRO A 209 -11.44 8.59 -5.77
C PRO A 209 -10.18 9.39 -6.07
N ARG A 210 -9.26 8.77 -6.81
CA ARG A 210 -8.13 9.43 -7.47
C ARG A 210 -7.41 10.43 -6.55
N THR A 211 -6.80 9.89 -5.50
CA THR A 211 -6.10 10.65 -4.45
C THR A 211 -4.78 9.98 -4.07
N ASP A 212 -3.89 10.71 -3.40
CA ASP A 212 -2.58 10.20 -2.93
C ASP A 212 -2.25 10.53 -1.46
N LEU A 213 -1.03 10.16 -1.06
CA LEU A 213 -0.39 10.26 0.25
C LEU A 213 -1.02 9.40 1.34
N SER A 214 -2.28 9.63 1.70
CA SER A 214 -2.96 8.94 2.80
C SER A 214 -2.12 8.90 4.09
N ILE A 215 -1.69 10.08 4.57
CA ILE A 215 -0.87 10.25 5.79
C ILE A 215 -1.66 9.76 7.00
N MET A 216 -1.20 8.71 7.67
CA MET A 216 -1.92 8.11 8.79
C MET A 216 -1.74 8.90 10.09
N GLY A 217 -2.81 8.96 10.87
CA GLY A 217 -2.82 9.51 12.22
C GLY A 217 -3.93 8.90 13.05
N MET A 218 -3.93 9.23 14.34
CA MET A 218 -4.99 8.83 15.27
C MET A 218 -5.55 10.07 15.96
N THR A 219 -6.87 10.19 16.00
CA THR A 219 -7.52 11.27 16.74
C THR A 219 -7.35 11.08 18.26
N PRO A 220 -7.48 12.15 19.06
CA PRO A 220 -7.45 12.06 20.52
C PRO A 220 -8.49 11.07 21.11
N ASP A 221 -9.63 10.86 20.45
CA ASP A 221 -10.64 9.88 20.86
C ASP A 221 -10.35 8.43 20.41
N GLY A 222 -9.34 8.23 19.56
CA GLY A 222 -8.76 6.93 19.21
C GLY A 222 -9.09 6.39 17.82
N ARG A 223 -9.74 7.18 16.95
CA ARG A 223 -10.06 6.79 15.56
C ARG A 223 -8.83 6.87 14.68
N LEU A 224 -8.66 5.88 13.81
CA LEU A 224 -7.70 5.96 12.70
C LEU A 224 -8.24 6.93 11.64
N PHE A 225 -7.37 7.80 11.13
CA PHE A 225 -7.66 8.61 9.97
C PHE A 225 -6.45 8.64 9.03
N THR A 226 -6.71 8.97 7.76
CA THR A 226 -5.68 9.34 6.81
C THR A 226 -5.95 10.73 6.26
N ILE A 227 -4.89 11.48 5.98
CA ILE A 227 -4.96 12.75 5.27
C ILE A 227 -4.50 12.55 3.83
N GLN A 228 -5.36 12.91 2.89
CA GLN A 228 -5.15 12.77 1.46
C GLN A 228 -4.49 14.01 0.89
N GLY A 229 -3.59 13.78 -0.07
CA GLY A 229 -2.99 14.81 -0.90
C GLY A 229 -3.90 15.26 -2.03
N ASP A 230 -3.29 15.50 -3.20
CA ASP A 230 -4.00 16.02 -4.35
C ASP A 230 -5.12 15.05 -4.76
N THR A 231 -6.31 15.60 -4.98
CA THR A 231 -7.50 14.83 -5.34
C THR A 231 -8.22 15.48 -6.51
N ALA A 232 -8.40 14.73 -7.60
CA ALA A 232 -9.22 15.18 -8.72
C ALA A 232 -9.71 14.03 -9.63
N ASN A 233 -10.92 14.20 -10.17
CA ASN A 233 -11.49 13.31 -11.17
C ASN A 233 -10.66 13.20 -12.47
N THR A 234 -9.77 14.16 -12.71
CA THR A 234 -8.88 14.18 -13.88
C THR A 234 -7.56 13.46 -13.67
N MET A 235 -7.23 13.02 -12.45
CA MET A 235 -5.96 12.32 -12.21
C MET A 235 -5.99 10.94 -12.88
N GLY A 236 -4.86 10.56 -13.45
CA GLY A 236 -4.69 9.31 -14.20
C GLY A 236 -3.22 8.86 -14.19
N PRO A 237 -2.84 7.89 -15.03
CA PRO A 237 -1.51 7.25 -14.98
C PRO A 237 -0.30 8.17 -15.16
N GLY A 238 -0.49 9.37 -15.72
CA GLY A 238 0.55 10.39 -15.85
C GLY A 238 0.74 11.26 -14.61
N GLY A 239 -0.05 11.05 -13.55
CA GLY A 239 -0.12 11.94 -12.39
C GLY A 239 -0.55 13.36 -12.77
N GLY A 240 -0.32 14.30 -11.85
CA GLY A 240 -0.49 15.74 -12.08
C GLY A 240 -1.50 16.37 -11.13
N PRO A 241 -1.26 17.61 -10.67
CA PRO A 241 -2.06 18.26 -9.64
C PRO A 241 -3.49 18.48 -10.10
N GLY A 242 -4.45 18.27 -9.20
CA GLY A 242 -5.76 18.88 -9.35
C GLY A 242 -5.64 20.39 -9.12
N ASP A 243 -6.12 21.25 -10.05
CA ASP A 243 -6.12 22.71 -9.83
C ASP A 243 -7.02 23.06 -8.62
N PRO A 244 -6.46 23.47 -7.47
CA PRO A 244 -7.19 23.65 -6.22
C PRO A 244 -8.08 24.88 -6.25
N ARG A 245 -7.92 25.75 -7.28
CA ARG A 245 -8.68 26.99 -7.47
C ARG A 245 -10.02 26.77 -8.18
N ARG A 246 -10.27 25.57 -8.71
CA ARG A 246 -11.54 25.24 -9.37
C ARG A 246 -12.60 24.84 -8.33
N PRO A 247 -13.85 25.35 -8.45
CA PRO A 247 -14.96 24.92 -7.60
C PRO A 247 -15.11 23.40 -7.53
N ASP A 248 -15.50 22.92 -6.36
CA ASP A 248 -15.72 21.52 -6.04
C ASP A 248 -17.12 21.09 -6.48
N GLU A 249 -17.23 20.23 -7.50
CA GLU A 249 -18.49 19.55 -7.80
C GLU A 249 -18.52 18.12 -7.24
N GLU A 250 -17.38 17.51 -6.84
CA GLU A 250 -17.30 16.04 -6.68
C GLU A 250 -16.27 15.46 -5.68
N GLY A 251 -15.60 16.19 -4.76
CA GLY A 251 -14.71 15.46 -3.82
C GLY A 251 -13.70 16.18 -2.95
N GLY A 252 -13.62 17.51 -2.95
CA GLY A 252 -12.54 18.22 -2.26
C GLY A 252 -11.17 17.98 -2.91
N ARG A 253 -10.26 18.96 -2.84
CA ARG A 253 -8.94 18.91 -3.50
C ARG A 253 -7.85 18.27 -2.64
N ASN A 254 -8.12 18.17 -1.34
CA ASN A 254 -7.49 17.32 -0.34
C ASN A 254 -8.60 16.89 0.62
N ASN A 255 -8.37 15.81 1.37
CA ASN A 255 -9.40 15.19 2.19
C ASN A 255 -8.83 14.62 3.48
N ILE A 256 -9.70 14.34 4.44
CA ILE A 256 -9.42 13.43 5.55
C ILE A 256 -10.45 12.32 5.50
N ILE A 257 -9.97 11.07 5.53
CA ILE A 257 -10.81 9.88 5.64
C ILE A 257 -10.63 9.30 7.04
N PHE A 258 -11.72 9.14 7.77
CA PHE A 258 -11.75 8.34 8.99
C PHE A 258 -12.07 6.89 8.64
N TRP A 259 -11.37 5.98 9.28
CA TRP A 259 -11.46 4.53 9.02
C TRP A 259 -12.05 3.81 10.21
N LYS A 260 -12.76 2.73 9.91
CA LYS A 260 -13.15 1.70 10.88
C LYS A 260 -12.80 0.33 10.33
N MET A 261 -12.55 -0.61 11.21
CA MET A 261 -12.43 -2.00 10.81
C MET A 261 -13.82 -2.63 10.76
N ASP A 262 -14.17 -3.27 9.65
CA ASP A 262 -15.41 -4.02 9.51
C ASP A 262 -15.33 -5.39 10.19
N ASP A 263 -16.44 -6.12 10.19
CA ASP A 263 -16.55 -7.44 10.83
C ASP A 263 -15.69 -8.52 10.13
N HIS A 264 -15.04 -8.19 9.02
CA HIS A 264 -14.14 -9.06 8.26
C HIS A 264 -12.66 -8.72 8.49
N GLY A 265 -12.37 -7.74 9.35
CA GLY A 265 -11.00 -7.33 9.66
C GLY A 265 -10.37 -6.42 8.61
N LYS A 266 -11.20 -5.81 7.74
CA LYS A 266 -10.79 -4.90 6.67
C LYS A 266 -11.03 -3.46 7.10
N TRP A 267 -10.11 -2.55 6.76
CA TRP A 267 -10.36 -1.12 6.94
C TRP A 267 -11.34 -0.61 5.88
N VAL A 268 -12.44 -0.01 6.32
CA VAL A 268 -13.45 0.61 5.45
C VAL A 268 -13.66 2.06 5.85
N VAL A 269 -14.16 2.85 4.91
CA VAL A 269 -14.41 4.27 5.14
C VAL A 269 -15.61 4.46 6.06
N ASP A 270 -15.40 5.29 7.08
CA ASP A 270 -16.44 5.66 8.04
C ASP A 270 -16.99 7.07 7.77
N GLU A 271 -16.09 8.04 7.58
CA GLU A 271 -16.43 9.44 7.41
C GLU A 271 -15.38 10.15 6.53
N VAL A 272 -15.81 11.13 5.74
CA VAL A 272 -14.90 11.95 4.92
C VAL A 272 -15.11 13.44 5.24
N VAL A 273 -14.02 14.13 5.55
CA VAL A 273 -13.97 15.60 5.64
C VAL A 273 -13.33 16.12 4.36
N LYS A 274 -14.11 16.92 3.61
CA LYS A 274 -13.68 17.48 2.34
C LYS A 274 -12.95 18.80 2.52
N GLN A 275 -11.85 18.95 1.79
CA GLN A 275 -11.07 20.19 1.67
C GLN A 275 -10.68 20.84 3.03
N PRO A 276 -10.12 20.08 4.00
CA PRO A 276 -9.72 20.61 5.30
C PRO A 276 -8.64 21.69 5.22
N PHE A 277 -7.82 21.69 4.15
CA PHE A 277 -6.74 22.66 3.94
C PHE A 277 -6.98 23.43 2.64
N PRO A 278 -7.77 24.51 2.67
CA PRO A 278 -7.98 25.32 1.48
C PRO A 278 -6.72 26.13 1.14
N ALA A 279 -6.42 26.24 -0.16
CA ALA A 279 -5.40 27.16 -0.65
C ALA A 279 -5.73 28.61 -0.26
N ALA A 280 -4.70 29.40 0.05
CA ALA A 280 -4.87 30.82 0.32
C ALA A 280 -5.50 31.52 -0.89
N GLN A 281 -6.46 32.42 -0.65
CA GLN A 281 -7.07 33.23 -1.70
C GLN A 281 -6.22 34.48 -1.94
N TYR A 282 -5.78 34.68 -3.17
CA TYR A 282 -4.97 35.82 -3.57
C TYR A 282 -5.79 36.84 -4.38
N PRO A 283 -5.45 38.14 -4.32
CA PRO A 283 -6.06 39.15 -5.18
C PRO A 283 -5.94 38.80 -6.67
N LYS A 284 -6.90 39.24 -7.48
CA LYS A 284 -6.89 39.02 -8.93
C LYS A 284 -5.58 39.53 -9.55
N GLY A 285 -4.88 38.67 -10.28
CA GLY A 285 -3.60 38.98 -10.94
C GLY A 285 -2.35 38.69 -10.10
N VAL A 286 -2.52 38.19 -8.87
CA VAL A 286 -1.42 37.64 -8.06
C VAL A 286 -1.49 36.11 -8.18
N ASP A 287 -0.37 35.50 -8.55
CA ASP A 287 -0.27 34.04 -8.61
C ASP A 287 -0.33 33.48 -7.20
N GLY A 288 -1.37 32.69 -6.93
CA GLY A 288 -1.55 31.97 -5.68
C GLY A 288 -0.91 30.59 -5.68
N ASP A 289 -1.15 29.85 -4.60
CA ASP A 289 -0.78 28.44 -4.53
C ASP A 289 -1.60 27.63 -5.53
N ILE A 290 -0.93 26.72 -6.23
CA ILE A 290 -1.53 25.82 -7.20
C ILE A 290 -1.80 24.43 -6.64
N SER A 291 -1.42 24.17 -5.38
CA SER A 291 -1.87 23.05 -4.55
C SER A 291 -1.51 23.30 -3.09
N THR A 292 -2.27 22.69 -2.18
CA THR A 292 -1.98 22.57 -0.75
C THR A 292 -1.91 21.09 -0.41
N ILE A 293 -0.71 20.61 -0.09
CA ILE A 293 -0.43 19.19 0.07
C ILE A 293 -0.03 18.93 1.53
N PRO A 294 -0.78 18.13 2.30
CA PRO A 294 -0.36 17.75 3.63
C PRO A 294 0.92 16.90 3.57
N THR A 295 1.78 17.03 4.57
CA THR A 295 3.07 16.31 4.65
C THR A 295 3.22 15.53 5.94
N SER A 296 2.50 15.92 7.00
CA SER A 296 2.55 15.25 8.30
C SER A 296 1.31 15.54 9.13
N THR A 297 1.00 14.64 10.07
CA THR A 297 0.00 14.85 11.12
C THR A 297 0.53 14.36 12.46
N PHE A 298 0.16 15.02 13.55
CA PHE A 298 0.57 14.68 14.91
C PHE A 298 -0.36 15.30 15.96
N ASN A 299 -0.27 14.83 17.21
CA ASN A 299 -1.05 15.38 18.31
C ASN A 299 -0.15 16.00 19.38
N VAL A 300 -0.63 17.08 20.00
CA VAL A 300 -0.08 17.62 21.24
C VAL A 300 -1.23 17.80 22.23
N GLY A 301 -1.26 16.96 23.26
CA GLY A 301 -2.43 16.87 24.14
C GLY A 301 -3.67 16.43 23.34
N ASN A 302 -4.76 17.21 23.43
CA ASN A 302 -6.01 16.94 22.72
C ASN A 302 -6.12 17.69 21.39
N ASP A 303 -5.10 18.46 21.02
CA ASP A 303 -5.08 19.19 19.76
C ASP A 303 -4.34 18.37 18.69
N MET A 304 -4.92 18.34 17.50
CA MET A 304 -4.33 17.72 16.32
C MET A 304 -3.69 18.79 15.46
N TYR A 305 -2.59 18.44 14.82
CA TYR A 305 -1.80 19.32 13.97
C TYR A 305 -1.48 18.63 12.64
N ALA A 306 -1.47 19.39 11.56
CA ALA A 306 -1.05 18.94 10.25
C ALA A 306 -0.08 19.95 9.64
N SER A 307 1.02 19.49 9.05
CA SER A 307 1.85 20.33 8.20
C SER A 307 1.36 20.24 6.76
N VAL A 308 1.23 21.39 6.10
CA VAL A 308 0.74 21.49 4.73
C VAL A 308 1.72 22.35 3.93
N MET A 309 2.31 21.77 2.89
CA MET A 309 3.13 22.51 1.93
C MET A 309 2.24 23.22 0.91
N ASN A 310 2.56 24.48 0.66
CA ASN A 310 1.87 25.36 -0.27
C ASN A 310 2.67 25.40 -1.58
N VAL A 311 2.17 24.73 -2.61
CA VAL A 311 2.87 24.53 -3.89
C VAL A 311 2.70 25.75 -4.78
N LYS A 312 3.83 26.28 -5.27
CA LYS A 312 3.91 27.45 -6.15
C LYS A 312 3.63 27.08 -7.61
N ASN A 313 4.31 26.05 -8.11
CA ASN A 313 4.32 25.57 -9.50
C ASN A 313 4.82 24.11 -9.55
N TRP A 314 4.59 23.46 -10.69
CA TRP A 314 5.22 22.19 -11.05
C TRP A 314 6.09 22.45 -12.27
N ASP A 315 7.40 22.24 -12.13
CA ASP A 315 8.40 22.50 -13.17
C ASP A 315 9.30 21.27 -13.33
N ASN A 316 9.52 20.80 -14.57
CA ASN A 316 10.50 19.75 -14.90
C ASN A 316 10.45 18.47 -14.02
N ASN A 317 9.26 17.89 -13.80
CA ASN A 317 9.03 16.71 -12.95
C ASN A 317 9.39 16.90 -11.45
N THR A 318 9.51 18.14 -10.99
CA THR A 318 9.57 18.51 -9.58
C THR A 318 8.51 19.58 -9.28
N TRP A 319 8.36 19.94 -8.01
CA TRP A 319 7.51 21.06 -7.58
C TRP A 319 8.35 22.07 -6.80
N GLU A 320 7.99 23.35 -6.93
CA GLU A 320 8.49 24.38 -6.01
C GLU A 320 7.41 24.74 -5.00
N THR A 321 7.79 24.95 -3.75
CA THR A 321 6.88 25.45 -2.70
C THR A 321 7.03 26.95 -2.50
N ARG A 322 5.96 27.64 -2.06
CA ARG A 322 6.07 28.99 -1.49
C ARG A 322 6.36 28.95 -0.01
N SER A 323 5.81 27.96 0.69
CA SER A 323 5.97 27.80 2.13
C SER A 323 5.44 26.45 2.60
N SER A 324 5.68 26.13 3.88
CA SER A 324 4.91 25.15 4.64
C SER A 324 4.19 25.81 5.81
N THR A 325 2.92 25.46 6.04
CA THR A 325 2.07 26.04 7.09
C THR A 325 1.52 24.96 8.00
N LEU A 326 1.53 25.19 9.30
CA LEU A 326 0.85 24.33 10.26
C LEU A 326 -0.64 24.66 10.35
N PHE A 327 -1.46 23.61 10.40
CA PHE A 327 -2.88 23.68 10.69
C PHE A 327 -3.17 22.99 12.02
N LYS A 328 -4.21 23.46 12.71
CA LYS A 328 -4.68 22.93 13.99
C LYS A 328 -6.14 22.53 13.92
N SER A 329 -6.48 21.40 14.53
CA SER A 329 -7.84 21.00 14.86
C SER A 329 -7.99 20.74 16.35
N SER A 330 -9.09 21.22 16.93
CA SER A 330 -9.44 21.03 18.34
C SER A 330 -10.73 20.21 18.53
N ASN A 331 -11.22 19.57 17.45
CA ASN A 331 -12.48 18.81 17.44
C ASN A 331 -12.34 17.46 16.72
N ASN A 332 -11.23 16.76 17.00
CA ASN A 332 -10.91 15.44 16.44
C ASN A 332 -10.87 15.44 14.90
N GLY A 333 -10.26 16.47 14.30
CA GLY A 333 -9.96 16.49 12.87
C GLY A 333 -11.11 16.92 11.96
N ARG A 334 -12.24 17.38 12.52
CA ARG A 334 -13.41 17.80 11.73
C ARG A 334 -13.27 19.18 11.11
N THR A 335 -12.63 20.11 11.82
CA THR A 335 -12.34 21.45 11.31
C THR A 335 -10.89 21.82 11.59
N TRP A 336 -10.25 22.47 10.62
CA TRP A 336 -8.86 22.86 10.67
C TRP A 336 -8.70 24.35 10.42
N GLN A 337 -7.73 24.97 11.08
CA GLN A 337 -7.38 26.37 10.89
C GLN A 337 -5.85 26.51 10.84
N PRO A 338 -5.31 27.36 9.94
CA PRO A 338 -3.87 27.62 9.93
C PRO A 338 -3.46 28.28 11.24
N ILE A 339 -2.30 27.89 11.76
CA ILE A 339 -1.67 28.48 12.94
C ILE A 339 -0.30 29.02 12.57
N GLY A 340 0.12 30.08 13.26
CA GLY A 340 1.14 31.04 12.83
C GLY A 340 2.49 30.55 12.28
N PRO A 341 3.04 29.36 12.58
CA PRO A 341 4.26 28.91 11.94
C PRO A 341 4.06 28.66 10.44
N THR A 342 4.60 29.58 9.65
CA THR A 342 4.81 29.44 8.22
C THR A 342 6.30 29.46 7.95
N PHE A 343 6.80 28.43 7.27
CA PHE A 343 8.19 28.28 6.87
C PHE A 343 8.30 28.73 5.41
N PRO A 344 8.79 29.95 5.13
CA PRO A 344 8.72 30.50 3.79
C PRO A 344 9.89 30.02 2.91
N ASN A 345 9.61 29.78 1.64
CA ASN A 345 10.58 29.34 0.64
C ASN A 345 10.90 30.50 -0.31
N LEU A 346 11.74 31.44 0.12
CA LEU A 346 11.92 32.75 -0.51
C LEU A 346 13.21 32.88 -1.35
N GLY A 347 14.02 31.81 -1.45
CA GLY A 347 15.25 31.85 -2.24
C GLY A 347 14.97 31.82 -3.74
N GLU A 348 15.88 32.38 -4.55
CA GLU A 348 15.74 32.34 -6.01
C GLU A 348 15.61 30.90 -6.56
N GLY A 349 16.23 29.93 -5.89
CA GLY A 349 16.15 28.51 -6.25
C GLY A 349 15.10 27.70 -5.50
N HIS A 350 14.27 28.33 -4.64
CA HIS A 350 13.23 27.65 -3.85
C HIS A 350 13.70 26.40 -3.09
N ASN A 351 14.96 26.35 -2.65
CA ASN A 351 15.59 25.15 -2.12
C ASN A 351 15.90 25.24 -0.61
N GLN A 352 15.10 26.01 0.13
CA GLN A 352 15.24 26.09 1.58
C GLN A 352 14.87 24.73 2.23
N PRO A 353 15.51 24.31 3.32
CA PRO A 353 15.05 23.15 4.09
C PRO A 353 13.65 23.35 4.69
N PHE A 354 13.08 22.27 5.22
CA PHE A 354 11.78 22.26 5.91
C PHE A 354 10.59 22.67 5.04
N GLN A 355 10.59 22.32 3.76
CA GLN A 355 9.43 22.47 2.86
C GLN A 355 8.60 21.21 2.71
N VAL A 356 9.19 20.03 2.93
CA VAL A 356 8.45 18.77 3.10
C VAL A 356 8.75 18.28 4.50
N GLN A 357 7.74 18.28 5.37
CA GLN A 357 7.95 18.20 6.82
C GLN A 357 7.34 16.94 7.43
N SER A 358 8.02 16.36 8.41
CA SER A 358 7.51 15.34 9.33
C SER A 358 7.67 15.81 10.77
N PHE A 359 6.55 15.99 11.46
CA PHE A 359 6.55 16.29 12.88
C PHE A 359 6.44 15.01 13.71
N ALA A 360 7.32 14.88 14.70
CA ALA A 360 7.44 13.72 15.55
C ALA A 360 7.50 14.17 17.03
N PRO A 361 6.37 14.12 17.76
CA PRO A 361 6.37 14.32 19.21
C PRO A 361 7.26 13.29 19.90
N LYS A 362 7.94 13.70 20.97
CA LYS A 362 8.77 12.83 21.80
C LYS A 362 8.47 13.06 23.28
N ASP A 363 8.62 12.00 24.08
CA ASP A 363 8.36 12.01 25.53
C ASP A 363 9.31 12.91 26.34
N ASP A 364 10.28 13.58 25.70
CA ASP A 364 11.16 14.57 26.33
C ASP A 364 10.57 15.99 26.36
N GLY A 365 9.32 16.15 25.92
CA GLY A 365 8.59 17.43 25.95
C GLY A 365 8.81 18.30 24.72
N TYR A 366 9.54 17.80 23.71
CA TYR A 366 9.71 18.46 22.43
C TYR A 366 8.88 17.78 21.32
N VAL A 367 8.55 18.57 20.31
CA VAL A 367 8.14 18.07 19.00
C VAL A 367 9.29 18.33 18.05
N TYR A 368 9.78 17.28 17.41
CA TYR A 368 10.81 17.37 16.39
C TYR A 368 10.17 17.61 15.03
N MET A 369 10.76 18.48 14.23
CA MET A 369 10.39 18.72 12.84
C MET A 369 11.55 18.26 11.97
N TYR A 370 11.37 17.12 11.34
CA TYR A 370 12.23 16.66 10.27
C TYR A 370 11.77 17.29 8.96
N GLY A 371 12.68 17.69 8.10
CA GLY A 371 12.24 18.18 6.81
C GLY A 371 13.33 18.33 5.78
N THR A 372 12.91 18.40 4.54
CA THR A 372 13.77 18.48 3.36
C THR A 372 13.43 19.75 2.60
N GLN A 373 14.23 20.05 1.59
CA GLN A 373 13.83 20.93 0.50
C GLN A 373 12.61 20.35 -0.24
N ASP A 374 11.99 21.17 -1.07
CA ASP A 374 10.94 20.72 -1.98
C ASP A 374 11.46 19.74 -3.05
N GLY A 375 10.52 19.06 -3.71
CA GLY A 375 10.85 17.95 -4.57
C GLY A 375 11.42 16.73 -3.82
N ARG A 376 12.11 15.87 -4.56
CA ARG A 376 12.71 14.60 -4.08
C ARG A 376 14.20 14.49 -4.41
N THR A 377 14.80 15.60 -4.86
CA THR A 377 16.21 15.69 -5.20
C THR A 377 16.84 16.75 -4.31
N ASN A 378 17.55 16.31 -3.27
CA ASN A 378 18.02 17.20 -2.20
C ASN A 378 19.22 16.62 -1.46
N ASP A 379 19.80 17.40 -0.54
CA ASP A 379 21.00 17.03 0.21
C ASP A 379 20.73 16.13 1.42
N GLY A 380 19.47 15.79 1.67
CA GLY A 380 19.02 14.91 2.73
C GLY A 380 17.98 15.54 3.66
N MET A 381 17.79 14.91 4.81
CA MET A 381 16.83 15.34 5.83
C MET A 381 17.51 16.20 6.89
N HIS A 382 16.87 17.31 7.24
CA HIS A 382 17.28 18.26 8.26
C HIS A 382 16.36 18.13 9.49
N VAL A 383 16.75 18.73 10.62
CA VAL A 383 15.95 18.66 11.85
C VAL A 383 15.93 19.96 12.63
N ALA A 384 14.75 20.29 13.13
CA ALA A 384 14.50 21.28 14.16
C ALA A 384 13.69 20.64 15.30
N ARG A 385 13.55 21.33 16.41
CA ARG A 385 12.61 20.94 17.47
C ARG A 385 12.01 22.16 18.13
N VAL A 386 10.88 21.98 18.80
CA VAL A 386 10.20 23.04 19.55
C VAL A 386 9.59 22.46 20.82
N PRO A 387 9.60 23.17 21.96
CA PRO A 387 8.84 22.73 23.12
C PRO A 387 7.37 22.52 22.75
N ALA A 388 6.76 21.40 23.15
CA ALA A 388 5.43 21.02 22.67
C ALA A 388 4.35 22.10 22.92
N GLY A 389 4.41 22.80 24.07
CA GLY A 389 3.51 23.91 24.39
C GLY A 389 3.72 25.19 23.57
N SER A 390 4.77 25.24 22.74
CA SER A 390 5.17 26.40 21.93
C SER A 390 5.08 26.12 20.42
N ILE A 391 4.43 25.02 20.01
CA ILE A 391 4.34 24.60 18.60
C ILE A 391 3.83 25.71 17.67
N GLY A 392 2.97 26.62 18.16
CA GLY A 392 2.42 27.74 17.39
C GLY A 392 3.31 28.98 17.27
N ASP A 393 4.52 28.98 17.84
CA ASP A 393 5.45 30.10 17.81
C ASP A 393 6.73 29.73 17.07
N VAL A 394 6.86 30.19 15.82
CA VAL A 394 8.02 29.92 14.95
C VAL A 394 9.36 30.38 15.56
N HIS A 395 9.34 31.39 16.44
CA HIS A 395 10.55 31.89 17.10
C HIS A 395 11.04 31.01 18.26
N LYS A 396 10.28 29.97 18.62
CA LYS A 396 10.66 28.98 19.64
C LYS A 396 11.30 27.73 19.05
N TYR A 397 11.33 27.62 17.72
CA TYR A 397 12.00 26.51 17.06
C TYR A 397 13.51 26.63 17.23
N GLU A 398 14.12 25.51 17.61
CA GLU A 398 15.57 25.34 17.70
C GLU A 398 16.02 24.48 16.52
N TYR A 399 16.89 25.00 15.67
CA TYR A 399 17.40 24.30 14.49
C TYR A 399 18.75 23.65 14.81
N TRP A 400 19.01 22.51 14.16
CA TRP A 400 20.28 21.82 14.29
C TRP A 400 21.41 22.65 13.65
N ASN A 401 22.52 22.81 14.37
CA ASN A 401 23.69 23.55 13.86
C ASN A 401 24.89 22.63 13.53
N GLY A 402 24.69 21.30 13.56
CA GLY A 402 25.77 20.31 13.41
C GLY A 402 26.27 19.72 14.72
N ASN A 403 25.95 20.33 15.87
CA ASN A 403 26.39 19.88 17.18
C ASN A 403 25.28 19.93 18.25
N SER A 404 24.40 20.93 18.19
CA SER A 404 23.29 21.11 19.12
C SER A 404 22.11 21.80 18.43
N PHE A 405 20.96 21.78 19.11
CA PHE A 405 19.81 22.59 18.73
C PHE A 405 20.00 24.03 19.23
N SER A 406 19.72 25.02 18.39
CA SER A 406 19.78 26.44 18.73
C SER A 406 18.65 27.23 18.09
N ASN A 407 17.99 28.11 18.85
CA ASN A 407 16.98 29.03 18.32
C ASN A 407 17.57 30.26 17.59
N THR A 408 18.91 30.40 17.58
CA THR A 408 19.61 31.43 16.82
C THR A 408 20.23 30.89 15.53
N GLN A 409 20.13 29.58 15.28
CA GLN A 409 20.60 28.96 14.05
C GLN A 409 19.69 29.38 12.89
N ASP A 410 20.28 29.82 11.79
CA ASP A 410 19.53 30.09 10.57
C ASP A 410 19.00 28.76 9.99
N PRO A 411 17.68 28.57 9.85
CA PRO A 411 17.12 27.36 9.26
C PRO A 411 17.67 27.04 7.88
N ASN A 412 18.02 28.05 7.08
CA ASN A 412 18.49 27.88 5.71
C ASN A 412 19.90 27.28 5.62
N THR A 413 20.64 27.28 6.72
CA THR A 413 22.00 26.75 6.80
C THR A 413 22.13 25.59 7.78
N SER A 414 20.99 25.06 8.27
CA SER A 414 20.97 23.80 9.02
C SER A 414 21.61 22.70 8.16
N PRO A 415 22.55 21.91 8.69
CA PRO A 415 23.12 20.79 7.95
C PRO A 415 22.18 19.56 8.00
N PRO A 416 22.19 18.70 6.97
CA PRO A 416 21.38 17.49 6.96
C PRO A 416 21.94 16.46 7.95
N ILE A 417 21.02 15.80 8.66
CA ILE A 417 21.26 14.76 9.67
C ILE A 417 21.08 13.35 9.13
N LEU A 418 20.35 13.19 8.02
CA LEU A 418 20.32 11.96 7.22
C LEU A 418 20.74 12.32 5.81
N LYS A 419 21.90 11.80 5.39
CA LYS A 419 22.42 11.92 4.02
C LYS A 419 22.19 10.62 3.29
N VAL A 420 21.87 10.70 2.00
CA VAL A 420 21.68 9.51 1.16
C VAL A 420 22.92 9.25 0.28
N PRO A 421 23.21 7.98 -0.06
CA PRO A 421 24.21 7.64 -1.07
C PRO A 421 23.94 8.28 -2.44
N ALA A 422 24.98 8.44 -3.27
CA ALA A 422 24.89 9.14 -4.56
C ALA A 422 23.91 8.51 -5.59
N ASN A 423 23.48 7.26 -5.37
CA ASN A 423 22.50 6.56 -6.22
C ASN A 423 21.05 6.71 -5.74
N ILE A 424 20.80 7.57 -4.76
CA ILE A 424 19.47 7.96 -4.29
C ILE A 424 19.36 9.48 -4.49
N SER A 425 18.29 9.95 -5.12
CA SER A 425 18.18 11.37 -5.49
C SER A 425 18.10 12.32 -4.29
N GLY A 426 17.54 11.85 -3.17
CA GLY A 426 17.30 12.64 -1.98
C GLY A 426 16.34 11.93 -1.03
N VAL A 427 15.78 12.70 -0.10
CA VAL A 427 14.70 12.27 0.80
C VAL A 427 13.42 12.98 0.36
N GLY A 428 12.42 12.23 -0.08
CA GLY A 428 11.09 12.71 -0.43
C GLY A 428 10.06 12.25 0.60
N GLU A 429 9.12 13.14 0.93
CA GLU A 429 7.97 12.88 1.80
C GLU A 429 8.33 12.07 3.06
N PRO A 430 9.29 12.54 3.88
CA PRO A 430 9.72 11.80 5.06
C PRO A 430 8.54 11.59 6.02
N SER A 431 8.49 10.42 6.64
CA SER A 431 7.60 10.10 7.76
C SER A 431 8.46 9.56 8.89
N VAL A 432 8.55 10.32 9.98
CA VAL A 432 9.39 10.01 11.14
C VAL A 432 8.54 9.82 12.39
N HIS A 433 8.65 8.65 13.00
CA HIS A 433 8.02 8.32 14.29
C HIS A 433 9.09 8.02 15.33
N PHE A 434 8.90 8.52 16.57
CA PHE A 434 9.64 8.05 17.74
C PHE A 434 8.87 6.90 18.38
N TYR A 435 9.48 5.73 18.43
CA TYR A 435 9.04 4.61 19.26
C TYR A 435 9.79 4.65 20.59
N GLU A 436 9.30 3.92 21.59
CA GLU A 436 9.89 3.91 22.95
C GLU A 436 11.41 3.65 23.00
N ASN A 437 11.96 2.93 22.01
CA ASN A 437 13.37 2.54 21.98
C ASN A 437 14.20 3.17 20.86
N LYS A 438 13.58 3.67 19.77
CA LYS A 438 14.28 4.28 18.63
C LYS A 438 13.31 5.09 17.75
N ALA A 439 13.85 6.01 16.98
CA ALA A 439 13.17 6.64 15.86
C ALA A 439 13.27 5.77 14.60
N LEU A 440 12.25 5.86 13.74
CA LEU A 440 12.24 5.27 12.42
C LEU A 440 11.77 6.31 11.40
N ALA A 441 12.48 6.39 10.29
CA ALA A 441 12.13 7.17 9.13
C ALA A 441 11.74 6.23 7.99
N THR A 442 10.64 6.53 7.32
CA THR A 442 10.31 6.03 5.98
C THR A 442 10.32 7.20 5.02
N PHE A 443 10.80 7.00 3.80
CA PHE A 443 10.84 8.03 2.77
C PHE A 443 10.95 7.40 1.39
N ASN A 444 10.79 8.21 0.35
CA ASN A 444 11.00 7.79 -1.04
C ASN A 444 12.01 8.70 -1.77
N ASP A 445 12.50 8.26 -2.91
CA ASP A 445 13.30 9.08 -3.82
C ASP A 445 12.49 9.47 -5.07
N ALA A 446 13.12 10.16 -6.02
CA ALA A 446 12.49 10.58 -7.27
C ALA A 446 12.21 9.43 -8.24
N ASP A 447 12.91 8.30 -8.10
CA ASP A 447 12.87 7.15 -9.01
C ASP A 447 11.93 6.03 -8.54
N GLY A 448 11.21 6.25 -7.43
CA GLY A 448 10.27 5.29 -6.86
C GLY A 448 10.95 4.21 -5.99
N GLY A 449 12.13 4.51 -5.45
CA GLY A 449 12.69 3.78 -4.33
C GLY A 449 11.99 4.17 -3.03
N VAL A 450 11.59 3.19 -2.22
CA VAL A 450 11.11 3.39 -0.84
C VAL A 450 12.17 2.87 0.12
N TYR A 451 12.41 3.60 1.21
CA TYR A 451 13.52 3.35 2.12
C TYR A 451 13.09 3.43 3.59
N THR A 452 13.79 2.68 4.45
CA THR A 452 13.80 2.86 5.90
C THR A 452 15.16 3.33 6.39
N SER A 453 15.17 4.02 7.53
CA SER A 453 16.37 4.29 8.32
C SER A 453 15.97 4.45 9.78
N SER A 454 16.82 4.06 10.72
CA SER A 454 16.55 4.14 12.16
C SER A 454 17.58 4.99 12.90
N SER A 455 17.19 5.52 14.07
CA SER A 455 18.05 6.34 14.91
C SER A 455 17.74 6.17 16.39
N THR A 456 18.76 6.12 17.25
CA THR A 456 18.57 6.03 18.70
C THR A 456 18.43 7.39 19.39
N ASP A 457 18.80 8.47 18.71
CA ASP A 457 18.81 9.83 19.27
C ASP A 457 18.06 10.86 18.41
N GLY A 458 17.58 10.44 17.25
CA GLY A 458 16.85 11.28 16.29
C GLY A 458 17.73 12.16 15.41
N VAL A 459 19.06 12.10 15.54
CA VAL A 459 20.01 12.91 14.75
C VAL A 459 21.08 12.09 14.05
N ASN A 460 21.43 10.91 14.58
CA ASN A 460 22.35 9.98 13.95
C ASN A 460 21.56 8.80 13.36
N TRP A 461 21.47 8.76 12.04
CA TRP A 461 20.65 7.81 11.30
C TRP A 461 21.48 6.68 10.68
N THR A 462 20.93 5.47 10.63
CA THR A 462 21.53 4.35 9.91
C THR A 462 21.54 4.61 8.41
N ALA A 463 22.44 3.93 7.69
CA ALA A 463 22.43 3.97 6.23
C ALA A 463 21.06 3.51 5.70
N PRO A 464 20.40 4.27 4.80
CA PRO A 464 19.08 3.92 4.30
C PRO A 464 19.03 2.53 3.67
N GLN A 465 18.01 1.75 4.03
CA GLN A 465 17.73 0.43 3.46
C GLN A 465 16.58 0.52 2.49
N ARG A 466 16.78 0.08 1.25
CA ARG A 466 15.71 0.05 0.23
C ARG A 466 14.77 -1.11 0.53
N VAL A 467 13.47 -0.84 0.58
CA VAL A 467 12.40 -1.85 0.79
C VAL A 467 11.60 -2.14 -0.48
N LEU A 468 11.50 -1.15 -1.38
CA LEU A 468 10.81 -1.27 -2.65
C LEU A 468 11.56 -0.50 -3.72
N GLY A 469 11.53 -1.02 -4.94
CA GLY A 469 11.91 -0.29 -6.15
C GLY A 469 10.83 -0.40 -7.20
N GLN A 470 9.95 0.58 -7.26
CA GLN A 470 8.84 0.61 -8.20
C GLN A 470 8.57 2.03 -8.64
N LEU A 471 8.72 2.27 -9.95
CA LEU A 471 8.47 3.58 -10.52
C LEU A 471 7.06 4.06 -10.16
N GLY A 472 6.97 5.33 -9.73
CA GLY A 472 5.71 5.94 -9.32
C GLY A 472 5.22 5.52 -7.94
N SER A 473 6.04 4.84 -7.13
CA SER A 473 5.79 4.69 -5.70
C SER A 473 6.32 5.88 -4.90
N TYR A 474 5.53 6.39 -3.95
CA TYR A 474 5.88 7.56 -3.12
C TYR A 474 4.95 7.69 -1.91
N GLY A 475 5.33 8.53 -0.95
CA GLY A 475 4.50 8.84 0.23
C GLY A 475 4.33 7.62 1.13
N ALA A 476 5.43 7.09 1.65
CA ALA A 476 5.45 5.95 2.58
C ALA A 476 5.20 6.43 4.03
N PHE A 477 3.93 6.56 4.45
CA PHE A 477 3.60 7.09 5.79
C PHE A 477 3.32 5.98 6.79
N GLN A 478 3.93 6.09 7.97
CA GLN A 478 3.85 5.07 9.03
C GLN A 478 2.51 5.08 9.76
N SER A 479 2.00 3.88 10.08
CA SER A 479 0.78 3.71 10.86
C SER A 479 1.04 4.03 12.34
N PRO A 480 0.13 4.75 13.04
CA PRO A 480 0.23 4.97 14.48
C PRO A 480 0.06 3.68 15.29
N PHE A 481 -0.34 2.58 14.65
CA PHE A 481 -0.42 1.26 15.26
C PHE A 481 0.86 0.45 15.11
N SER A 482 1.91 0.96 14.48
CA SER A 482 3.15 0.21 14.24
C SER A 482 3.91 -0.15 15.52
N GLY A 483 4.69 -1.24 15.49
CA GLY A 483 5.51 -1.69 16.63
C GLY A 483 5.82 -3.19 16.58
N GLY A 484 6.75 -3.65 17.43
CA GLY A 484 7.23 -5.03 17.39
C GLY A 484 8.24 -5.23 16.26
N ASN A 485 8.01 -6.19 15.36
CA ASN A 485 8.98 -6.48 14.28
C ASN A 485 8.58 -5.88 12.91
N THR A 486 7.35 -5.38 12.83
CA THR A 486 6.79 -4.86 11.59
C THR A 486 6.18 -3.48 11.82
N ILE A 487 6.14 -2.69 10.76
CA ILE A 487 5.33 -1.48 10.68
C ILE A 487 4.30 -1.67 9.58
N ASP A 488 3.18 -0.98 9.68
CA ASP A 488 2.28 -0.80 8.55
C ASP A 488 2.46 0.60 7.98
N ILE A 489 2.42 0.72 6.67
CA ILE A 489 2.54 1.98 5.95
C ILE A 489 1.43 2.11 4.91
N THR A 490 1.00 3.35 4.67
CA THR A 490 0.34 3.70 3.42
C THR A 490 1.42 4.05 2.41
N LEU A 491 1.19 3.68 1.15
CA LEU A 491 2.07 4.01 0.03
C LEU A 491 1.22 4.35 -1.18
N SER A 492 1.58 5.44 -1.86
CA SER A 492 0.93 5.89 -3.08
C SER A 492 1.59 5.25 -4.30
N LEU A 493 0.78 4.97 -5.33
CA LEU A 493 1.21 4.55 -6.65
C LEU A 493 0.61 5.51 -7.69
N TRP A 494 1.38 5.86 -8.72
CA TRP A 494 0.86 6.64 -9.86
C TRP A 494 0.05 5.80 -10.86
N ASN A 495 0.31 4.50 -10.92
CA ASN A 495 -0.40 3.59 -11.83
C ASN A 495 -0.59 2.20 -11.20
N PRO A 496 -1.84 1.81 -10.85
CA PRO A 496 -3.03 2.66 -10.83
C PRO A 496 -2.88 3.79 -9.80
N TYR A 497 -3.44 4.96 -10.09
CA TYR A 497 -3.35 6.11 -9.21
C TYR A 497 -4.15 5.87 -7.92
N GLY A 498 -3.49 5.83 -6.77
CA GLY A 498 -4.13 5.57 -5.48
C GLY A 498 -3.17 5.20 -4.38
N THR A 499 -3.72 4.83 -3.23
CA THR A 499 -2.98 4.48 -2.01
C THR A 499 -3.35 3.09 -1.54
N ASN A 500 -2.36 2.34 -1.05
CA ASN A 500 -2.58 1.02 -0.47
C ASN A 500 -1.83 0.90 0.86
N LEU A 501 -2.29 -0.02 1.71
CA LEU A 501 -1.68 -0.41 2.97
C LEU A 501 -0.71 -1.56 2.72
N TYR A 502 0.49 -1.44 3.28
CA TYR A 502 1.55 -2.44 3.22
C TYR A 502 2.14 -2.66 4.62
N SER A 503 2.61 -3.87 4.89
CA SER A 503 3.48 -4.16 6.04
C SER A 503 4.93 -4.16 5.58
N ILE A 504 5.83 -3.60 6.39
CA ILE A 504 7.28 -3.67 6.19
C ILE A 504 7.93 -4.43 7.34
N GLU A 505 8.84 -5.36 7.00
CA GLU A 505 9.71 -6.08 7.91
C GLU A 505 11.16 -6.04 7.42
N ASN A 506 12.05 -5.43 8.19
CA ASN A 506 13.49 -5.47 7.98
C ASN A 506 14.26 -5.20 9.30
N SER A 507 15.58 -5.00 9.21
CA SER A 507 16.38 -4.73 10.40
C SER A 507 16.07 -3.40 11.11
N ASP A 508 15.59 -2.38 10.38
CA ASP A 508 15.19 -1.10 10.98
C ASP A 508 13.85 -1.24 11.73
N THR A 509 12.92 -2.08 11.25
CA THR A 509 11.60 -2.29 11.88
C THR A 509 11.60 -3.37 12.97
N THR A 510 12.66 -4.18 13.06
CA THR A 510 12.77 -5.23 14.06
C THR A 510 12.89 -4.64 15.48
N GLY A 511 12.13 -5.20 16.42
CA GLY A 511 12.20 -4.88 17.85
C GLY A 511 11.81 -3.44 18.22
N LEU A 512 10.93 -2.79 17.45
CA LEU A 512 10.32 -1.51 17.82
C LEU A 512 9.48 -1.62 19.10
N GLY A 513 9.63 -0.63 19.98
CA GLY A 513 8.70 -0.41 21.09
C GLY A 513 7.34 0.09 20.61
N ALA A 514 6.47 0.48 21.53
CA ALA A 514 5.23 1.15 21.16
C ALA A 514 5.51 2.56 20.59
N TYR A 515 4.64 3.03 19.71
CA TYR A 515 4.57 4.43 19.26
C TYR A 515 3.99 5.33 20.36
#